data_AF-A0A831YB48-F1
#
_entry.id   AF-A0A831YB48-F1
#
_cell.length_a   1.000
_cell.length_b   1.000
_cell.length_c   1.000
_cell.angle_alpha   90.00
_cell.angle_beta   90.00
_cell.angle_gamma   90.00
#
_symmetry.space_group_name_H-M   'P 1'
#
loop_
_entity.id
_entity.type
_entity.pdbx_description
1 polymer ?
#
loop_
_entity_poly.entity_id
_entity_poly.type
_entity_poly.pdbx_seq_one_letter_code
_entity_poly.pdbx_strand_id
1 'polypeptide(L)'
;KNTVRNILRADPTLALEKIKKLEELAKEELKEMKVHTAGGIAKLAYKMVKEGQDAETLVHYCQIVSEEVAKILDVPWAYMVLKHTKGVKYPVNDPSQLIEKLKDVKIKGHDAEEILNKIQYPVKNPATLLHEIKQVLSSKEEGMYSV
;
A
#
# COMPACT_ATOMS: atom_id res chain seq x y z
N LYS A 1 -29.44 50.09 46.28
CA LYS A 1 -28.43 50.98 46.94
C LYS A 1 -27.36 50.25 47.77
N ASN A 2 -27.30 48.91 47.85
CA ASN A 2 -26.29 48.19 48.66
C ASN A 2 -24.93 47.95 47.97
N THR A 3 -24.82 48.10 46.65
CA THR A 3 -23.63 47.73 45.88
C THR A 3 -22.42 48.61 46.19
N VAL A 4 -22.59 49.93 46.26
CA VAL A 4 -21.50 50.88 46.52
C VAL A 4 -20.93 50.72 47.93
N ARG A 5 -21.80 50.53 48.94
CA ARG A 5 -21.39 50.30 50.34
C ARG A 5 -20.60 48.99 50.49
N ASN A 6 -20.94 47.97 49.71
CA ASN A 6 -20.23 46.69 49.72
C ASN A 6 -18.86 46.79 49.04
N ILE A 7 -18.75 47.53 47.94
CA ILE A 7 -17.47 47.76 47.25
C ILE A 7 -16.48 48.49 48.18
N LEU A 8 -16.92 49.53 48.88
CA LEU A 8 -16.07 50.31 49.78
C LEU A 8 -15.63 49.56 51.06
N ARG A 9 -16.29 48.45 51.39
CA ARG A 9 -15.97 47.59 52.54
C ARG A 9 -15.21 46.32 52.15
N ALA A 10 -15.04 46.05 50.86
CA ALA A 10 -14.36 44.87 50.39
C ALA A 10 -12.86 45.00 50.66
N ASP A 11 -12.26 43.97 51.25
CA ASP A 11 -10.83 43.92 51.49
C ASP A 11 -10.10 43.50 50.20
N PRO A 12 -9.24 44.37 49.64
CA PRO A 12 -8.52 44.07 48.41
C PRO A 12 -7.53 42.90 48.54
N THR A 13 -7.00 42.64 49.74
CA THR A 13 -6.03 41.55 49.95
C THR A 13 -6.71 40.19 49.88
N LEU A 14 -7.86 40.04 50.54
CA LEU A 14 -8.71 38.85 50.46
C LEU A 14 -9.24 38.60 49.04
N ALA A 15 -9.50 39.65 48.26
CA ALA A 15 -9.89 39.51 46.85
C ALA A 15 -8.74 38.95 46.01
N LEU A 16 -7.51 39.45 46.19
CA LEU A 16 -6.32 38.96 45.49
C LEU A 16 -5.99 37.51 45.84
N GLU A 17 -6.11 37.13 47.12
CA GLU A 17 -5.91 35.73 47.54
C GLU A 17 -6.92 34.78 46.90
N LYS A 18 -8.19 35.20 46.77
CA LYS A 18 -9.22 34.41 46.09
C LYS A 18 -8.91 34.24 44.60
N ILE A 19 -8.45 35.30 43.94
CA ILE A 19 -8.04 35.23 42.52
C ILE A 19 -6.88 34.24 42.35
N LYS A 20 -5.85 34.31 43.20
CA LYS A 20 -4.72 33.38 43.15
C LYS A 20 -5.16 31.92 43.34
N LYS A 21 -6.04 31.65 44.31
CA LYS A 21 -6.58 30.29 44.53
C LYS A 21 -7.41 29.80 43.34
N LEU A 22 -8.19 30.67 42.71
CA LEU A 22 -8.94 30.32 41.50
C LEU A 22 -8.00 29.98 40.33
N GLU A 23 -6.90 30.71 40.17
CA GLU A 23 -5.90 30.42 39.14
C GLU A 23 -5.16 29.09 39.39
N GLU A 24 -4.88 28.75 40.64
CA GLU A 24 -4.25 27.46 41.00
C GLU A 24 -5.18 26.28 40.70
N LEU A 25 -6.45 26.36 41.11
CA LEU A 25 -7.47 25.34 40.81
C LEU A 25 -7.63 25.15 39.30
N ALA A 26 -7.70 26.24 38.53
CA ALA A 26 -7.81 26.17 37.07
C ALA A 26 -6.61 25.48 36.41
N LYS A 27 -5.40 25.63 36.97
CA LYS A 27 -4.18 24.95 36.47
C LYS A 27 -4.19 23.46 36.76
N GLU A 28 -4.71 23.05 37.91
CA GLU A 28 -4.84 21.64 38.27
C GLU A 28 -5.87 20.93 37.41
N GLU A 29 -7.05 21.52 37.21
CA GLU A 29 -8.08 21.00 36.30
C GLU A 29 -7.57 20.86 34.87
N LEU A 30 -6.78 21.83 34.38
CA LEU A 30 -6.16 21.76 33.06
C LEU A 30 -5.18 20.60 32.93
N LYS A 31 -4.42 20.28 33.99
CA LYS A 31 -3.51 19.13 34.00
C LYS A 31 -4.28 17.82 33.99
N GLU A 32 -5.31 17.69 34.83
CA GLU A 32 -6.15 16.48 34.85
C GLU A 32 -6.85 16.26 33.49
N MET A 33 -7.39 17.31 32.89
CA MET A 33 -7.99 17.24 31.56
C MET A 33 -7.01 16.70 30.52
N LYS A 34 -5.76 17.19 30.51
CA LYS A 34 -4.70 16.69 29.62
C LYS A 34 -4.37 15.21 29.87
N VAL A 35 -4.32 14.77 31.12
CA VAL A 35 -4.08 13.36 31.48
C VAL A 35 -5.23 12.47 30.99
N HIS A 36 -6.48 12.90 31.16
CA HIS A 36 -7.64 12.17 30.66
C HIS A 36 -7.67 12.10 29.13
N THR A 37 -7.32 13.19 28.45
CA THR A 37 -7.19 13.20 26.98
C THR A 37 -6.10 12.23 26.53
N ALA A 38 -4.92 12.26 27.16
CA ALA A 38 -3.83 11.33 26.86
C ALA A 38 -4.23 9.86 27.11
N GLY A 39 -4.93 9.58 28.22
CA GLY A 39 -5.48 8.26 28.51
C GLY A 39 -6.54 7.80 27.50
N GLY A 40 -7.37 8.74 27.02
CA GLY A 40 -8.33 8.48 25.94
C GLY A 40 -7.63 8.12 24.62
N ILE A 41 -6.60 8.87 24.24
CA ILE A 41 -5.77 8.58 23.05
C ILE A 41 -5.12 7.20 23.17
N ALA A 42 -4.53 6.88 24.32
CA ALA A 42 -3.91 5.56 24.55
C ALA A 42 -4.92 4.40 24.45
N LYS A 43 -6.13 4.57 24.99
CA LYS A 43 -7.21 3.57 24.85
C LYS A 43 -7.66 3.40 23.40
N LEU A 44 -7.77 4.50 22.65
CA LEU A 44 -8.11 4.45 21.23
C LEU A 44 -7.03 3.71 20.43
N ALA A 45 -5.75 4.05 20.64
CA ALA A 45 -4.64 3.36 20.00
C ALA A 45 -4.65 1.85 20.31
N TYR A 46 -4.81 1.47 21.58
CA TYR A 46 -4.92 0.05 21.96
C TYR A 46 -6.10 -0.67 21.30
N LYS A 47 -7.25 0.00 21.19
CA LYS A 47 -8.42 -0.55 20.52
C LYS A 47 -8.13 -0.81 19.03
N MET A 48 -7.51 0.14 18.34
CA MET A 48 -7.14 0.01 16.92
C MET A 48 -6.20 -1.18 16.67
N VAL A 49 -5.19 -1.36 17.53
CA VAL A 49 -4.28 -2.51 17.47
C VAL A 49 -5.04 -3.82 17.72
N LYS A 50 -5.89 -3.85 18.76
CA LYS A 50 -6.69 -5.04 19.12
C LYS A 50 -7.68 -5.44 18.01
N GLU A 51 -8.22 -4.46 17.29
CA GLU A 51 -9.14 -4.65 16.16
C GLU A 51 -8.42 -5.00 14.85
N GLY A 52 -7.08 -5.03 14.85
CA GLY A 52 -6.27 -5.50 13.72
C GLY A 52 -5.99 -4.44 12.65
N GLN A 53 -6.20 -3.15 12.92
CA GLN A 53 -5.88 -2.08 11.96
C GLN A 53 -4.37 -2.00 11.64
N ASP A 54 -3.50 -2.44 12.56
CA ASP A 54 -2.06 -2.59 12.29
C ASP A 54 -1.79 -3.60 11.16
N ALA A 55 -2.62 -4.63 11.03
CA ALA A 55 -2.50 -5.61 9.94
C ALA A 55 -2.80 -4.97 8.58
N GLU A 56 -3.72 -4.00 8.50
CA GLU A 56 -3.98 -3.26 7.26
C GLU A 56 -2.75 -2.45 6.81
N THR A 57 -2.06 -1.81 7.77
CA THR A 57 -0.82 -1.06 7.48
C THR A 57 0.28 -2.00 6.97
N LEU A 58 0.45 -3.16 7.62
CA LEU A 58 1.41 -4.17 7.18
C LEU A 58 1.05 -4.76 5.80
N VAL A 59 -0.22 -5.06 5.56
CA VAL A 59 -0.71 -5.57 4.27
C VAL A 59 -0.47 -4.55 3.16
N HIS A 60 -0.73 -3.27 3.43
CA HIS A 60 -0.45 -2.19 2.49
C HIS A 60 1.04 -2.11 2.14
N TYR A 61 1.91 -2.19 3.15
CA TYR A 61 3.35 -2.21 2.94
C TYR A 61 3.80 -3.44 2.13
N CYS A 62 3.29 -4.62 2.47
CA CYS A 62 3.55 -5.85 1.72
C CYS A 62 3.09 -5.75 0.26
N GLN A 63 1.98 -5.07 -0.04
CA GLN A 63 1.54 -4.84 -1.41
C GLN A 63 2.53 -3.97 -2.18
N ILE A 64 2.96 -2.83 -1.60
CA ILE A 64 3.93 -1.92 -2.23
C ILE A 64 5.24 -2.66 -2.53
N VAL A 65 5.78 -3.35 -1.52
CA VAL A 65 7.02 -4.11 -1.68
C VAL A 65 6.85 -5.24 -2.69
N SER A 66 5.70 -5.95 -2.68
CA SER A 66 5.43 -7.01 -3.66
C SER A 66 5.33 -6.47 -5.08
N GLU A 67 4.75 -5.29 -5.29
CA GLU A 67 4.69 -4.65 -6.61
C GLU A 67 6.07 -4.20 -7.10
N GLU A 68 6.88 -3.62 -6.22
CA GLU A 68 8.26 -3.22 -6.54
C GLU A 68 9.13 -4.45 -6.82
N VAL A 69 9.07 -5.46 -5.96
CA VAL A 69 9.78 -6.74 -6.15
C VAL A 69 9.30 -7.43 -7.42
N ALA A 70 8.00 -7.41 -7.73
CA ALA A 70 7.50 -7.93 -9.00
C ALA A 70 8.06 -7.16 -10.20
N LYS A 71 8.14 -5.82 -10.13
CA LYS A 71 8.77 -5.01 -11.19
C LYS A 71 10.26 -5.31 -11.35
N ILE A 72 10.97 -5.57 -10.24
CA ILE A 72 12.42 -5.83 -10.21
C ILE A 72 12.75 -7.27 -10.67
N LEU A 73 11.92 -8.26 -10.32
CA LEU A 73 12.23 -9.68 -10.56
C LEU A 73 11.92 -10.18 -11.99
N ASP A 74 11.49 -9.32 -12.91
CA ASP A 74 11.33 -9.71 -14.33
C ASP A 74 10.26 -10.81 -14.56
N VAL A 75 9.41 -11.07 -13.55
CA VAL A 75 8.28 -12.03 -13.54
C VAL A 75 6.93 -11.50 -14.09
N PRO A 76 6.62 -10.18 -14.17
CA PRO A 76 5.29 -9.70 -14.53
C PRO A 76 4.80 -10.19 -15.89
N TRP A 77 5.70 -10.35 -16.86
CA TRP A 77 5.33 -10.77 -18.21
C TRP A 77 4.73 -12.18 -18.21
N ALA A 78 5.22 -13.10 -17.38
CA ALA A 78 4.72 -14.47 -17.33
C ALA A 78 3.28 -14.50 -16.83
N TYR A 79 2.99 -13.74 -15.77
CA TYR A 79 1.62 -13.56 -15.28
C TYR A 79 0.73 -12.90 -16.34
N MET A 80 1.21 -11.86 -17.02
CA MET A 80 0.47 -11.18 -18.07
C MET A 80 0.13 -12.12 -19.23
N VAL A 81 1.07 -12.98 -19.65
CA VAL A 81 0.82 -14.02 -20.66
C VAL A 81 -0.24 -15.00 -20.19
N LEU A 82 -0.16 -15.52 -18.95
CA LEU A 82 -1.15 -16.44 -18.40
C LEU A 82 -2.54 -15.80 -18.27
N LYS A 83 -2.61 -14.53 -17.85
CA LYS A 83 -3.86 -13.78 -17.69
C LYS A 83 -4.60 -13.64 -19.04
N HIS A 84 -3.89 -13.32 -20.11
CA HIS A 84 -4.49 -13.12 -21.45
C HIS A 84 -4.77 -14.43 -22.18
N THR A 85 -3.97 -15.47 -21.93
CA THR A 85 -4.16 -16.81 -22.50
C THR A 85 -5.12 -17.69 -21.68
N LYS A 86 -5.72 -17.14 -20.62
CA LYS A 86 -6.77 -17.83 -19.85
C LYS A 86 -7.92 -18.23 -20.77
N GLY A 87 -8.29 -19.51 -20.72
CA GLY A 87 -9.38 -20.07 -21.54
C GLY A 87 -8.97 -20.54 -22.94
N VAL A 88 -7.68 -20.45 -23.32
CA VAL A 88 -7.16 -21.09 -24.53
C VAL A 88 -7.18 -22.61 -24.36
N LYS A 89 -7.65 -23.33 -25.38
CA LYS A 89 -7.61 -24.79 -25.42
C LYS A 89 -6.24 -25.23 -25.95
N TYR A 90 -5.53 -26.00 -25.14
CA TYR A 90 -4.25 -26.60 -25.52
C TYR A 90 -4.49 -28.04 -26.05
N PRO A 91 -3.65 -28.56 -26.96
CA PRO A 91 -2.43 -27.95 -27.50
C PRO A 91 -2.72 -26.87 -28.55
N VAL A 92 -1.95 -25.78 -28.50
CA VAL A 92 -2.00 -24.73 -29.53
C VAL A 92 -0.98 -25.10 -30.60
N ASN A 93 -1.44 -25.25 -31.84
CA ASN A 93 -0.59 -25.63 -32.97
C ASN A 93 -0.13 -24.44 -33.81
N ASP A 94 -0.83 -23.30 -33.71
CA ASP A 94 -0.61 -22.14 -34.57
C ASP A 94 -0.50 -20.84 -33.73
N PRO A 95 0.42 -19.92 -34.08
CA PRO A 95 0.62 -18.67 -33.36
C PRO A 95 -0.57 -17.71 -33.42
N SER A 96 -1.44 -17.78 -34.41
CA SER A 96 -2.52 -16.81 -34.64
C SER A 96 -3.42 -16.62 -33.41
N GLN A 97 -3.78 -17.72 -32.73
CA GLN A 97 -4.64 -17.67 -31.53
C GLN A 97 -3.97 -16.98 -30.34
N LEU A 98 -2.65 -17.07 -30.22
CA LEU A 98 -1.89 -16.44 -29.15
C LEU A 98 -1.59 -14.98 -29.48
N ILE A 99 -1.29 -14.68 -30.75
CA ILE A 99 -1.06 -13.31 -31.23
C ILE A 99 -2.31 -12.45 -31.04
N GLU A 100 -3.50 -12.96 -31.39
CA GLU A 100 -4.75 -12.21 -31.19
C GLU A 100 -4.98 -11.86 -29.71
N LYS A 101 -4.67 -12.80 -28.81
CA LYS A 101 -4.84 -12.60 -27.36
C LYS A 101 -3.75 -11.76 -26.71
N LEU A 102 -2.56 -11.68 -27.31
CA LEU A 102 -1.39 -11.01 -26.76
C LEU A 102 -0.97 -9.78 -27.57
N LYS A 103 -1.81 -9.30 -28.50
CA LYS A 103 -1.51 -8.19 -29.41
C LYS A 103 -1.05 -6.91 -28.71
N ASP A 104 -1.63 -6.59 -27.57
CA ASP A 104 -1.31 -5.38 -26.80
C ASP A 104 -0.33 -5.64 -25.64
N VAL A 105 0.24 -6.85 -25.55
CA VAL A 105 1.12 -7.25 -24.45
C VAL A 105 2.59 -7.12 -24.86
N LYS A 106 3.36 -6.40 -24.04
CA LYS A 106 4.82 -6.36 -24.14
C LYS A 106 5.44 -7.35 -23.17
N ILE A 107 6.30 -8.21 -23.68
CA ILE A 107 7.04 -9.21 -22.91
C ILE A 107 8.48 -8.72 -22.82
N LYS A 108 8.92 -8.31 -21.62
CA LYS A 108 10.25 -7.71 -21.37
C LYS A 108 10.64 -6.60 -22.36
N GLY A 109 9.69 -5.72 -22.71
CA GLY A 109 9.94 -4.61 -23.65
C GLY A 109 9.88 -4.97 -25.14
N HIS A 110 9.71 -6.24 -25.49
CA HIS A 110 9.48 -6.70 -26.86
C HIS A 110 7.99 -6.97 -27.13
N ASP A 111 7.58 -6.81 -28.38
CA ASP A 111 6.21 -7.12 -28.78
C ASP A 111 5.98 -8.64 -28.75
N ALA A 112 4.84 -9.07 -28.19
CA ALA A 112 4.52 -10.47 -28.05
C ALA A 112 4.48 -11.20 -29.40
N GLU A 113 4.05 -10.53 -30.47
CA GLU A 113 4.00 -11.09 -31.82
C GLU A 113 5.38 -11.57 -32.31
N GLU A 114 6.43 -10.78 -32.08
CA GLU A 114 7.80 -11.16 -32.48
C GLU A 114 8.30 -12.40 -31.76
N ILE A 115 7.90 -12.55 -30.49
CA ILE A 115 8.31 -13.67 -29.65
C ILE A 115 7.52 -14.92 -30.05
N LEU A 116 6.21 -14.80 -30.23
CA LEU A 116 5.32 -15.91 -30.57
C LEU A 116 5.63 -16.50 -31.97
N ASN A 117 6.15 -15.70 -32.90
CA ASN A 117 6.61 -16.20 -34.19
C ASN A 117 7.90 -17.04 -34.12
N LYS A 118 8.63 -16.99 -32.99
CA LYS A 118 9.92 -17.67 -32.80
C LYS A 118 9.84 -18.88 -31.85
N ILE A 119 8.70 -19.13 -31.21
CA ILE A 119 8.53 -20.28 -30.32
C ILE A 119 8.26 -21.57 -31.09
N GLN A 120 8.56 -22.72 -30.46
CA GLN A 120 8.30 -24.02 -31.06
C GLN A 120 6.85 -24.46 -30.81
N TYR A 121 6.16 -24.79 -31.91
CA TYR A 121 4.83 -25.41 -31.88
C TYR A 121 4.95 -26.93 -32.08
N PRO A 122 4.04 -27.74 -31.50
CA PRO A 122 2.84 -27.35 -30.76
C PRO A 122 3.07 -27.13 -29.26
N VAL A 123 2.44 -26.09 -28.72
CA VAL A 123 2.49 -25.77 -27.29
C VAL A 123 1.45 -26.60 -26.54
N LYS A 124 1.90 -27.53 -25.69
CA LYS A 124 1.04 -28.53 -25.04
C LYS A 124 0.27 -28.03 -23.82
N ASN A 125 0.82 -27.07 -23.08
CA ASN A 125 0.20 -26.51 -21.89
C ASN A 125 0.75 -25.10 -21.60
N PRO A 126 0.13 -24.33 -20.68
CA PRO A 126 0.59 -22.98 -20.35
C PRO A 126 2.04 -22.91 -19.81
N ALA A 127 2.52 -23.95 -19.14
CA ALA A 127 3.89 -23.98 -18.62
C ALA A 127 4.91 -24.11 -19.76
N THR A 128 4.62 -24.94 -20.78
CA THR A 128 5.43 -25.05 -22.00
C THR A 128 5.45 -23.73 -22.74
N LEU A 129 4.33 -22.99 -22.82
CA LEU A 129 4.29 -21.67 -23.45
C LEU A 129 5.30 -20.71 -22.80
N LEU A 130 5.27 -20.60 -21.47
CA LEU A 130 6.18 -19.73 -20.74
C LEU A 130 7.64 -20.16 -20.87
N HIS A 131 7.89 -21.48 -20.93
CA HIS A 131 9.22 -22.01 -21.12
C HIS A 131 9.80 -21.62 -22.48
N GLU A 132 9.04 -21.81 -23.56
CA GLU A 132 9.46 -21.43 -24.92
C GLU A 132 9.69 -19.92 -25.05
N ILE A 133 8.80 -19.11 -24.48
CA ILE A 133 8.98 -17.65 -24.46
C ILE A 133 10.28 -17.27 -23.72
N LYS A 134 10.55 -17.91 -22.58
CA LYS A 134 11.79 -17.67 -21.82
C LYS A 134 13.04 -18.05 -22.62
N GLN A 135 13.01 -19.16 -23.37
CA GLN A 135 14.13 -19.56 -24.23
C GLN A 135 14.41 -18.51 -25.30
N VAL A 136 13.37 -18.03 -26.00
CA VAL A 136 13.51 -17.00 -27.04
C VAL A 136 14.06 -15.69 -26.46
N LEU A 137 13.62 -15.30 -25.26
CA LEU A 137 14.12 -14.11 -24.57
C LEU A 137 15.60 -14.26 -24.19
N SER A 138 16.00 -15.41 -23.67
CA SER A 138 17.39 -15.68 -23.27
C SER A 138 18.34 -15.60 -24.48
N SER A 139 17.94 -16.18 -25.62
CA SER A 139 18.71 -16.10 -26.87
C SER A 139 18.80 -14.67 -27.43
N LYS A 140 17.78 -13.83 -27.23
CA LYS A 140 17.82 -12.40 -27.61
C LYS A 140 18.74 -11.59 -26.69
N GLU A 141 18.72 -11.85 -25.39
CA GLU A 141 19.57 -11.18 -24.39
C GLU A 141 21.07 -11.51 -24.64
N GLU A 142 21.43 -12.75 -24.96
CA GLU A 142 22.81 -13.17 -25.27
C GLU A 142 23.36 -12.55 -26.58
N GLY A 143 22.50 -12.34 -27.58
CA GLY A 143 22.87 -11.68 -28.83
C GLY A 143 23.18 -10.19 -28.67
N MET A 144 22.68 -9.54 -27.61
CA MET A 144 22.89 -8.11 -27.36
C MET A 144 24.22 -7.80 -26.67
N TYR A 145 24.88 -8.79 -26.07
CA TYR A 145 26.23 -8.67 -25.48
C TYR A 145 27.36 -9.17 -26.40
N SER A 146 27.03 -9.57 -27.63
CA SER A 146 27.98 -10.11 -28.61
C SER A 146 28.31 -9.14 -29.75
N VAL A 147 27.94 -7.86 -29.62
CA VAL A 147 28.19 -6.78 -30.60
C VAL A 147 29.02 -5.67 -29.97
#